data_AF-A0A926JDD2-F1
#
_entry.id   AF-A0A926JDD2-F1
#
_cell.length_a   1.000
_cell.length_b   1.000
_cell.length_c   1.000
_cell.angle_alpha   90.00
_cell.angle_beta   90.00
_cell.angle_gamma   90.00
#
_symmetry.space_group_name_H-M   'P 1'
#
loop_
_entity.id
_entity.type
_entity.pdbx_description
1 polymer ?
#
loop_
_entity_poly.entity_id
_entity_poly.type
_entity_poly.pdbx_seq_one_letter_code
_entity_poly.pdbx_strand_id
1 'polypeptide(L)'
;MSNSANFKAARPVIDDDDGVMLLIGHQSGMFQTVAAVKETVRKTLIIAGTITSACMAFPAISAISEGYKVFVVIGASGTHSKMAEDITQARVVQRDDEQLASQHR
;
A
#
# COMPACT_ATOMS: atom_id res chain seq x y z
N MET A 1 -0.26 12.06 -14.87
CA MET A 1 -0.78 10.87 -14.20
C MET A 1 0.41 9.99 -13.88
N SER A 2 0.83 9.92 -12.61
CA SER A 2 1.98 9.10 -12.23
C SER A 2 1.62 7.64 -12.46
N ASN A 3 2.23 7.03 -13.46
CA ASN A 3 2.16 5.59 -13.64
C ASN A 3 3.07 5.01 -12.55
N SER A 4 2.53 4.66 -11.38
CA SER A 4 3.35 4.03 -10.33
C SER A 4 3.97 2.79 -10.94
N ALA A 5 5.29 2.64 -10.79
CA ALA A 5 6.00 1.65 -11.58
C ALA A 5 5.51 0.22 -11.29
N ASN A 6 4.82 -0.07 -10.17
CA ASN A 6 4.31 -1.42 -9.88
C ASN A 6 3.31 -1.93 -10.90
N PHE A 7 2.76 -1.05 -11.74
CA PHE A 7 1.87 -1.45 -12.79
C PHE A 7 2.59 -1.82 -14.08
N LYS A 8 3.91 -1.62 -14.22
CA LYS A 8 4.70 -1.96 -15.42
C LYS A 8 4.06 -1.46 -16.74
N ALA A 9 3.40 -0.30 -16.70
CA ALA A 9 2.54 0.21 -17.78
C ALA A 9 1.37 -0.71 -18.20
N ALA A 10 1.11 -1.78 -17.47
CA ALA A 10 -0.13 -2.54 -17.52
C ALA A 10 -1.25 -1.79 -16.79
N ARG A 11 -2.48 -2.14 -17.13
CA ARG A 11 -3.66 -1.61 -16.45
C ARG A 11 -3.62 -2.07 -14.99
N PRO A 12 -3.83 -1.19 -13.99
CA PRO A 12 -3.97 -1.62 -12.61
C PRO A 12 -5.20 -2.53 -12.49
N VAL A 13 -4.95 -3.82 -12.26
CA VAL A 13 -5.98 -4.84 -12.06
C VAL A 13 -5.78 -5.47 -10.69
N ILE A 14 -6.86 -5.49 -9.92
CA ILE A 14 -6.99 -6.27 -8.68
C ILE A 14 -7.56 -7.62 -9.09
N ASP A 15 -6.90 -8.68 -8.64
CA ASP A 15 -7.35 -10.06 -8.77
C ASP A 15 -8.16 -10.42 -7.51
N ASP A 16 -9.39 -10.89 -7.67
CA ASP A 16 -10.28 -11.26 -6.58
C ASP A 16 -9.83 -12.54 -5.84
N ASP A 17 -9.14 -13.44 -6.54
CA ASP A 17 -8.60 -14.67 -5.97
C ASP A 17 -7.28 -14.45 -5.20
N ASP A 18 -6.60 -13.32 -5.40
CA ASP A 18 -5.32 -13.00 -4.74
C ASP A 18 -5.35 -11.72 -3.87
N GLY A 19 -6.51 -11.05 -3.75
CA GLY A 19 -6.64 -9.79 -3.01
C GLY A 19 -7.02 -9.94 -1.54
N VAL A 20 -6.46 -9.08 -0.68
CA VAL A 20 -6.97 -8.80 0.69
C VAL A 20 -7.06 -7.30 0.92
N MET A 21 -8.20 -6.83 1.42
CA MET A 21 -8.39 -5.43 1.80
C MET A 21 -8.15 -5.22 3.29
N LEU A 22 -7.28 -4.27 3.61
CA LEU A 22 -6.88 -3.86 4.95
C LEU A 22 -7.38 -2.45 5.23
N LEU A 23 -8.22 -2.33 6.27
CA LEU A 23 -8.69 -1.07 6.82
C LEU A 23 -7.96 -0.79 8.13
N ILE A 24 -7.04 0.17 8.10
CA ILE A 24 -6.10 0.41 9.21
C ILE A 24 -6.38 1.77 9.85
N GLY A 25 -6.76 1.73 11.12
CA GLY A 25 -6.98 2.92 11.96
C GLY A 25 -5.95 3.03 13.08
N HIS A 26 -6.14 4.01 13.97
CA HIS A 26 -5.26 4.19 15.13
C HIS A 26 -5.30 2.99 16.11
N GLN A 27 -6.41 2.26 16.17
CA GLN A 27 -6.64 1.17 17.14
C GLN A 27 -6.34 -0.22 16.60
N SER A 28 -6.29 -0.39 15.28
CA SER A 28 -5.88 -1.67 14.70
C SER A 28 -4.41 -1.86 15.02
N GLY A 29 -4.11 -2.70 16.01
CA GLY A 29 -2.74 -3.02 16.38
C GLY A 29 -1.99 -3.53 15.15
N MET A 30 -1.08 -2.71 14.62
CA MET A 30 -0.33 -2.97 13.38
C MET A 30 0.32 -4.37 13.36
N PHE A 31 0.66 -4.91 14.54
CA PHE A 31 1.22 -6.25 14.71
C PHE A 31 0.24 -7.39 14.40
N GLN A 32 -1.04 -7.26 14.74
CA GLN A 32 -2.04 -8.29 14.45
C GLN A 32 -2.28 -8.44 12.94
N THR A 33 -2.17 -7.34 12.20
CA THR A 33 -2.38 -7.32 10.75
C THR A 33 -1.35 -8.16 9.99
N VAL A 34 -0.09 -8.21 10.45
CA VAL A 34 0.96 -8.99 9.76
C VAL A 34 0.70 -10.49 9.83
N ALA A 35 0.29 -11.00 10.99
CA ALA A 35 -0.05 -12.41 11.16
C ALA A 35 -1.26 -12.79 10.30
N ALA A 36 -2.33 -12.00 10.38
CA ALA A 36 -3.56 -12.22 9.61
C ALA A 36 -3.31 -12.18 8.09
N VAL A 37 -2.48 -11.25 7.60
CA VAL A 37 -2.12 -11.18 6.17
C VAL A 37 -1.38 -12.45 5.74
N LYS A 38 -0.41 -12.93 6.54
CA LYS A 38 0.35 -14.15 6.21
C LYS A 38 -0.53 -15.40 6.16
N GLU A 39 -1.53 -15.50 7.02
CA GLU A 39 -2.50 -16.60 7.02
C GLU A 39 -3.36 -16.65 5.75
N THR A 40 -3.58 -15.50 5.11
CA THR A 40 -4.39 -15.45 3.88
C THR A 40 -3.69 -16.08 2.68
N VAL A 41 -2.36 -16.21 2.70
CA VAL A 41 -1.50 -16.68 1.58
C VAL A 41 -1.54 -15.75 0.35
N ARG A 42 -2.30 -14.65 0.41
CA ARG A 42 -2.51 -13.67 -0.67
C ARG A 42 -1.30 -12.77 -0.85
N LYS A 43 -1.00 -12.39 -2.09
CA LYS A 43 0.15 -11.53 -2.44
C LYS A 43 -0.25 -10.09 -2.78
N THR A 44 -1.54 -9.83 -2.99
CA THR A 44 -2.06 -8.51 -3.31
C THR A 44 -2.76 -7.89 -2.10
N LEU A 45 -2.27 -6.74 -1.64
CA LEU A 45 -2.83 -5.98 -0.52
C LEU A 45 -3.48 -4.68 -1.00
N ILE A 46 -4.70 -4.43 -0.55
CA ILE A 46 -5.44 -3.20 -0.81
C ILE A 46 -5.56 -2.48 0.52
N ILE A 47 -4.88 -1.35 0.69
CA ILE A 47 -4.71 -0.70 1.98
C ILE A 47 -5.42 0.66 1.96
N ALA A 48 -6.28 0.88 2.95
CA ALA A 48 -6.84 2.18 3.26
C ALA A 48 -6.69 2.45 4.76
N GLY A 49 -6.58 3.72 5.14
CA GLY A 49 -6.45 4.03 6.55
C GLY A 49 -6.43 5.50 6.93
N THR A 50 -6.68 5.74 8.21
CA THR A 50 -6.65 7.06 8.84
C THR A 50 -5.81 6.99 10.11
N ILE A 51 -4.73 7.77 10.25
CA ILE A 51 -4.26 8.87 9.38
C ILE A 51 -3.42 8.34 8.21
N THR A 52 -3.61 8.88 6.99
CA THR A 52 -2.95 8.47 5.75
C THR A 52 -1.42 8.34 5.88
N SER A 53 -0.77 9.31 6.52
CA SER A 53 0.70 9.40 6.65
C SER A 53 1.35 8.35 7.56
N ALA A 54 0.55 7.67 8.38
CA ALA A 54 1.04 6.68 9.34
C ALA A 54 0.33 5.32 9.13
N CYS A 55 -0.96 5.25 9.42
CA CYS A 55 -1.73 4.00 9.42
C CYS A 55 -1.86 3.37 8.02
N MET A 56 -1.84 4.17 6.95
CA MET A 56 -1.85 3.67 5.58
C MET A 56 -0.42 3.54 5.04
N ALA A 57 0.37 4.60 5.12
CA ALA A 57 1.69 4.66 4.47
C ALA A 57 2.71 3.68 5.05
N PHE A 58 2.77 3.49 6.37
CA PHE A 58 3.76 2.61 6.98
C PHE A 58 3.57 1.14 6.58
N PRO A 59 2.37 0.54 6.76
CA PRO A 59 2.15 -0.84 6.32
C PRO A 59 2.27 -0.99 4.80
N ALA A 60 1.89 0.02 4.01
CA ALA A 60 2.09 -0.01 2.55
C ALA A 60 3.58 -0.10 2.17
N ILE A 61 4.42 0.79 2.72
CA ILE A 61 5.87 0.82 2.44
C ILE A 61 6.55 -0.47 2.90
N SER A 62 6.18 -0.98 4.08
CA SER A 62 6.69 -2.26 4.58
C SER A 62 6.30 -3.42 3.68
N ALA A 63 5.03 -3.52 3.29
CA ALA A 63 4.55 -4.58 2.42
C ALA A 63 5.19 -4.53 1.02
N ILE A 64 5.36 -3.33 0.43
CA ILE A 64 6.11 -3.15 -0.82
C ILE A 64 7.53 -3.71 -0.67
N SER A 65 8.20 -3.40 0.44
CA SER A 65 9.57 -3.88 0.71
C SER A 65 9.64 -5.40 0.88
N GLU A 66 8.60 -6.03 1.41
CA GLU A 66 8.45 -7.48 1.50
C GLU A 66 8.03 -8.14 0.17
N GLY A 67 7.79 -7.34 -0.88
CA GLY A 67 7.46 -7.83 -2.22
C GLY A 67 5.97 -8.10 -2.47
N TYR A 68 5.08 -7.60 -1.61
CA TYR A 68 3.64 -7.61 -1.89
C TYR A 68 3.29 -6.60 -2.97
N LYS A 69 2.26 -6.92 -3.75
CA LYS A 69 1.62 -5.97 -4.67
C LYS A 69 0.65 -5.11 -3.86
N VAL A 70 0.90 -3.81 -3.76
CA VAL A 70 0.12 -2.92 -2.88
C VAL A 70 -0.69 -1.90 -3.68
N PHE A 71 -1.98 -1.80 -3.35
CA PHE A 71 -2.88 -0.76 -3.82
C PHE A 71 -3.27 0.13 -2.64
N VAL A 72 -2.98 1.43 -2.72
CA VAL A 72 -3.40 2.39 -1.69
C VAL A 72 -4.68 3.11 -2.11
N VAL A 73 -5.73 3.04 -1.29
CA VAL A 73 -7.04 3.60 -1.60
C VAL A 73 -7.22 4.95 -0.94
N ILE A 74 -6.91 6.01 -1.70
CA ILE A 74 -6.87 7.38 -1.18
C ILE A 74 -8.27 7.89 -0.84
N GLY A 75 -9.27 7.59 -1.66
CA GLY A 75 -10.66 7.99 -1.40
C GLY A 75 -11.30 7.32 -0.18
N ALA A 76 -10.68 6.25 0.35
CA ALA A 76 -11.07 5.58 1.59
C ALA A 76 -10.07 5.82 2.72
N SER A 77 -9.11 6.74 2.53
CA SER A 77 -8.11 7.16 3.52
C SER A 77 -8.37 8.61 3.93
N GLY A 78 -7.73 9.08 5.00
CA GLY A 78 -8.01 10.41 5.55
C GLY A 78 -6.84 11.00 6.34
N THR A 79 -6.61 12.29 6.15
CA THR A 79 -5.57 13.08 6.82
C THR A 79 -6.03 14.52 7.01
N HIS A 80 -5.25 15.32 7.75
CA HIS A 80 -5.62 16.68 8.16
C HIS A 80 -5.39 17.77 7.10
N SER A 81 -4.63 17.48 6.03
CA SER A 81 -4.39 18.46 4.96
C SER A 81 -4.06 17.79 3.64
N LYS A 82 -4.37 18.46 2.52
CA LYS A 82 -4.02 17.99 1.18
C LYS A 82 -2.51 17.83 1.01
N MET A 83 -1.72 18.75 1.58
CA MET A 83 -0.27 18.66 1.60
C MET A 83 0.21 17.36 2.27
N ALA A 84 -0.37 16.98 3.41
CA ALA A 84 0.00 15.74 4.08
C ALA A 84 -0.38 14.51 3.25
N GLU A 85 -1.49 14.56 2.52
CA GLU A 85 -1.88 13.50 1.58
C GLU A 85 -0.90 13.37 0.42
N ASP A 86 -0.59 14.46 -0.27
CA ASP A 86 0.26 14.49 -1.47
C ASP A 86 1.68 14.02 -1.15
N ILE A 87 2.27 14.51 -0.06
CA ILE A 87 3.59 14.07 0.41
C ILE A 87 3.56 12.58 0.75
N THR A 88 2.47 12.10 1.36
CA THR A 88 2.35 10.69 1.71
C THR A 88 2.23 9.80 0.47
N GLN A 89 1.42 10.20 -0.52
CA GLN A 89 1.33 9.49 -1.79
C GLN A 89 2.69 9.42 -2.48
N ALA A 90 3.42 10.54 -2.53
CA ALA A 90 4.76 10.58 -3.11
C ALA A 90 5.72 9.60 -2.43
N ARG A 91 5.66 9.45 -1.10
CA ARG A 91 6.49 8.48 -0.35
C ARG A 91 6.19 7.03 -0.74
N VAL A 92 4.92 6.68 -0.89
CA VAL A 92 4.52 5.32 -1.28
C VAL A 92 4.96 5.04 -2.72
N VAL A 93 4.71 5.97 -3.65
CA VAL A 93 5.13 5.85 -5.05
C VAL A 93 6.65 5.76 -5.19
N GLN A 94 7.40 6.58 -4.46
CA GLN A 94 8.86 6.50 -4.47
C GLN A 94 9.35 5.10 -4.06
N ARG A 95 8.79 4.55 -2.97
CA ARG A 95 9.20 3.22 -2.51
C ARG A 95 8.87 2.13 -3.52
N ASP A 96 7.70 2.25 -4.13
CA ASP A 96 7.22 1.36 -5.18
C ASP A 96 8.20 1.30 -6.36
N ASP A 97 8.59 2.47 -6.87
CA ASP A 97 9.55 2.61 -7.97
C ASP A 97 10.93 2.02 -7.61
N GLU A 98 11.42 2.26 -6.39
CA GLU A 98 12.68 1.69 -5.90
C GLU A 98 12.65 0.16 -5.81
N GLN A 99 11.54 -0.42 -5.37
CA GLN A 99 11.40 -1.87 -5.22
C GLN A 99 11.48 -2.56 -6.59
N LEU A 100 10.84 -2.01 -7.63
CA LEU A 100 10.92 -2.60 -8.97
C LEU A 100 12.28 -2.44 -9.60
N ALA A 101 12.91 -1.28 -9.41
CA ALA A 101 14.30 -1.09 -9.82
C ALA A 101 15.24 -2.12 -9.17
N SER A 102 14.90 -2.63 -7.98
CA SER A 102 15.65 -3.71 -7.34
C SER A 102 15.37 -5.11 -7.90
N GLN A 103 14.15 -5.36 -8.40
CA GLN A 103 13.74 -6.65 -8.97
C GLN A 103 14.28 -6.89 -10.39
N HIS A 104 14.68 -5.82 -11.09
CA HIS A 104 15.22 -5.88 -12.46
C HIS A 104 16.76 -5.79 -12.52
N ARG A 105 17.46 -5.92 -11.39
CA ARG A 105 18.93 -6.01 -11.32
C ARG A 105 19.42 -7.45 -11.25
#